data_AF-A0A527GMQ2-F1
#
_entry.id   AF-A0A527GMQ2-F1
#
_cell.length_a   1.000
_cell.length_b   1.000
_cell.length_c   1.000
_cell.angle_alpha   90.00
_cell.angle_beta   90.00
_cell.angle_gamma   90.00
#
_symmetry.space_group_name_H-M   'P 1'
#
loop_
_entity.id
_entity.type
_entity.pdbx_description
1 polymer ?
#
loop_
_entity_poly.entity_id
_entity_poly.type
_entity_poly.pdbx_seq_one_letter_code
_entity_poly.pdbx_strand_id
1 'polypeptide(L)'
;ASWMEESEVRRHLGLLGRHQRSSSDGYGSAMGLPALRERLAFDLMEREVQASPDQILLTFGANHALDLIIRRFLVAGDTVLVDDPGYYPLFAKLKLAQIRMIGVKRTPTGPDLDDLAGKAERERPKLFFTQSLAH
;
A
#
# COMPACT_ATOMS: atom_id res chain seq x y z
N ALA A 1 10.19 26.08 20.27
CA ALA A 1 10.38 24.68 19.86
C ALA A 1 10.96 23.88 21.03
N SER A 2 10.17 23.62 22.08
CA SER A 2 10.63 23.04 23.36
C SER A 2 9.91 21.73 23.74
N TRP A 3 9.03 21.21 22.89
CA TRP A 3 8.21 20.02 23.19
C TRP A 3 8.83 18.69 22.71
N MET A 4 10.00 18.75 22.05
CA MET A 4 10.79 17.57 21.63
C MET A 4 12.01 17.33 22.52
N GLU A 5 12.24 18.16 23.55
CA GLU A 5 13.30 17.89 24.50
C GLU A 5 12.90 16.72 25.40
N GLU A 6 13.68 15.65 25.27
CA GLU A 6 13.68 14.43 26.09
C GLU A 6 12.53 13.42 25.89
N SER A 7 12.28 12.98 24.65
CA SER A 7 11.63 11.67 24.50
C SER A 7 12.59 10.56 24.99
N GLU A 8 12.25 9.85 26.07
CA GLU A 8 13.00 8.66 26.56
C GLU A 8 13.22 7.58 25.48
N VAL A 9 12.43 7.65 24.42
CA VAL A 9 12.55 6.88 23.18
C VAL A 9 13.93 7.05 22.53
N ARG A 10 14.51 8.27 22.52
CA ARG A 10 15.86 8.53 21.99
C ARG A 10 16.94 7.75 22.76
N ARG A 11 16.80 7.61 24.08
CA ARG A 11 17.77 6.91 24.94
C ARG A 11 17.87 5.42 24.61
N HIS A 12 16.74 4.80 24.25
CA HIS A 12 16.66 3.37 23.93
C HIS A 12 16.91 3.07 22.44
N LEU A 13 16.64 4.01 21.53
CA LEU A 13 16.94 3.88 20.10
C LEU A 13 18.39 4.24 19.73
N GLY A 14 19.15 4.88 20.63
CA GLY A 14 20.53 5.34 20.40
C GLY A 14 21.55 4.24 20.04
N LEU A 15 21.23 2.96 20.27
CA LEU A 15 22.10 1.83 19.91
C LEU A 15 22.14 1.53 18.41
N LEU A 16 21.21 2.07 17.61
CA LEU A 16 21.21 1.94 16.14
C LEU A 16 21.83 3.17 15.43
N GLY A 17 22.25 4.19 16.18
CA GLY A 17 22.45 5.55 15.67
C GLY A 17 23.88 5.95 15.26
N ARG A 18 24.89 5.07 15.29
CA ARG A 18 26.26 5.50 14.97
C ARG A 18 26.51 5.85 13.49
N HIS A 19 25.58 5.56 12.58
CA HIS A 19 25.75 5.79 11.14
C HIS A 19 24.84 6.82 10.47
N GLN A 20 23.94 7.50 11.19
CA GLN A 20 23.07 8.53 10.58
C GLN A 20 23.16 9.86 11.35
N ARG A 21 24.22 10.64 11.06
CA ARG A 21 24.28 12.07 11.36
C ARG A 21 23.58 12.88 10.27
N SER A 22 22.31 12.60 9.99
CA SER A 22 21.45 13.52 9.23
C SER A 22 20.39 14.05 10.18
N SER A 23 20.54 15.31 10.59
CA SER A 23 19.54 16.19 11.21
C SER A 23 18.25 15.49 11.68
N SER A 24 18.26 14.95 12.90
CA SER A 24 17.09 14.29 13.50
C SER A 24 16.10 15.27 14.17
N ASP A 25 16.18 16.56 13.81
CA ASP A 25 15.39 17.64 14.42
C ASP A 25 14.36 18.27 13.45
N GLY A 26 14.11 17.63 12.30
CA GLY A 26 13.11 18.05 11.32
C GLY A 26 12.08 16.95 10.99
N TYR A 27 10.94 17.34 10.44
CA TYR A 27 10.01 16.39 9.83
C TYR A 27 10.74 15.60 8.73
N GLY A 28 10.61 14.28 8.74
CA GLY A 28 11.13 13.41 7.68
C GLY A 28 10.43 13.67 6.34
N SER A 29 10.99 13.10 5.25
CA SER A 29 10.36 13.14 3.93
C SER A 29 8.98 12.48 3.95
N ALA A 30 8.01 13.07 3.24
CA ALA A 30 6.69 12.46 3.03
C ALA A 30 6.77 11.11 2.30
N MET A 31 7.86 10.86 1.57
CA MET A 31 8.13 9.57 0.92
C MET A 31 8.60 8.49 1.91
N GLY A 32 9.00 8.89 3.12
CA GLY A 32 9.62 8.03 4.12
C GLY A 32 11.16 8.05 4.07
N LEU A 33 11.78 7.24 4.93
CA LEU A 33 13.22 7.18 5.12
C LEU A 33 13.97 6.79 3.82
N PRO A 34 14.84 7.64 3.27
CA PRO A 34 15.52 7.38 2.00
C PRO A 34 16.30 6.06 1.96
N ALA A 35 17.12 5.78 2.99
CA ALA A 35 17.92 4.56 3.06
C ALA A 35 17.07 3.28 3.05
N LEU A 36 15.86 3.32 3.62
CA LEU A 36 14.94 2.18 3.57
C LEU A 36 14.33 2.02 2.18
N ARG A 37 14.01 3.11 1.47
CA ARG A 37 13.54 3.04 0.09
C ARG A 37 14.60 2.46 -0.86
N GLU A 38 15.86 2.86 -0.70
CA GLU A 38 16.98 2.29 -1.45
C GLU A 38 17.11 0.79 -1.24
N ARG A 39 17.03 0.35 0.02
CA ARG A 39 17.07 -1.08 0.35
C ARG A 39 15.88 -1.84 -0.24
N LEU A 40 14.67 -1.30 -0.13
CA LEU A 40 13.46 -1.91 -0.69
C LEU A 40 13.51 -1.99 -2.22
N ALA A 41 14.08 -0.99 -2.90
CA ALA A 41 14.28 -1.04 -4.34
C ALA A 41 15.19 -2.22 -4.74
N PHE A 42 16.25 -2.48 -3.99
CA PHE A 42 17.11 -3.64 -4.18
C PHE A 42 16.36 -4.96 -3.92
N ASP A 43 15.65 -5.07 -2.79
CA ASP A 43 14.89 -6.29 -2.44
C ASP A 43 13.77 -6.59 -3.46
N LEU A 44 13.18 -5.55 -4.07
CA LEU A 44 12.16 -5.71 -5.12
C LEU A 44 12.76 -6.21 -6.44
N MET A 45 14.00 -5.85 -6.75
CA MET A 45 14.70 -6.36 -7.94
C MET A 45 14.90 -7.87 -7.87
N GLU A 46 15.17 -8.43 -6.69
CA GLU A 46 15.26 -9.88 -6.47
C GLU A 46 13.93 -10.61 -6.73
N ARG A 47 12.81 -9.86 -6.73
CA ARG A 47 11.46 -10.33 -7.05
C ARG A 47 11.02 -9.95 -8.46
N GLU A 48 11.97 -9.57 -9.32
CA GLU A 48 11.73 -9.14 -10.71
C GLU A 48 10.85 -7.88 -10.83
N VAL A 49 10.72 -7.10 -9.74
CA VAL A 49 10.01 -5.82 -9.74
C VAL A 49 11.02 -4.69 -9.87
N GLN A 50 11.07 -4.08 -11.05
CA GLN A 50 11.92 -2.90 -11.30
C GLN A 50 11.26 -1.64 -10.73
N ALA A 51 11.79 -1.12 -9.61
CA ALA A 51 11.37 0.14 -9.02
C ALA A 51 12.59 0.93 -8.54
N SER A 52 12.71 2.19 -8.96
CA SER A 52 13.67 3.12 -8.38
C SER A 52 13.22 3.58 -6.99
N PRO A 53 14.13 4.04 -6.11
CA PRO A 53 13.75 4.52 -4.77
C PRO A 53 12.68 5.62 -4.79
N ASP A 54 12.65 6.47 -5.82
CA ASP A 54 11.66 7.56 -5.97
C ASP A 54 10.27 7.08 -6.38
N GLN A 55 10.15 5.82 -6.82
CA GLN A 55 8.87 5.16 -7.09
C GLN A 55 8.33 4.41 -5.85
N ILE A 56 9.04 4.44 -4.73
CA ILE A 56 8.65 3.76 -3.49
C ILE A 56 8.18 4.80 -2.46
N LEU A 57 6.97 4.62 -1.94
CA LEU A 57 6.41 5.39 -0.84
C LEU A 57 6.27 4.50 0.40
N LEU A 58 6.88 4.89 1.51
CA LEU A 58 6.64 4.22 2.78
C LEU A 58 5.29 4.64 3.35
N THR A 59 4.53 3.66 3.83
CA THR A 59 3.21 3.88 4.40
C THR A 59 3.12 3.33 5.81
N PHE A 60 2.07 3.74 6.54
CA PHE A 60 1.75 3.21 7.86
C PHE A 60 1.00 1.89 7.71
N GLY A 61 1.68 0.91 7.11
CA GLY A 61 1.13 -0.41 6.78
C GLY A 61 0.22 -0.43 5.55
N ALA A 62 -0.15 -1.64 5.12
CA ALA A 62 -0.91 -1.89 3.90
C ALA A 62 -2.29 -1.19 3.88
N ASN A 63 -2.96 -1.06 5.02
CA ASN A 63 -4.26 -0.39 5.10
C ASN A 63 -4.19 1.13 4.86
N HIS A 64 -3.05 1.76 5.19
CA HIS A 64 -2.80 3.14 4.81
C HIS A 64 -2.51 3.24 3.31
N ALA A 65 -1.70 2.33 2.76
CA ALA A 65 -1.45 2.28 1.31
C ALA A 65 -2.74 2.12 0.49
N LEU A 66 -3.63 1.21 0.90
CA LEU A 66 -4.93 1.02 0.24
C LEU A 66 -5.80 2.28 0.29
N ASP A 67 -5.81 3.01 1.41
CA ASP A 67 -6.55 4.27 1.53
C ASP A 67 -6.00 5.34 0.57
N LEU A 68 -4.67 5.47 0.46
CA LEU A 68 -4.02 6.38 -0.48
C LEU A 68 -4.34 6.02 -1.93
N ILE A 69 -4.30 4.73 -2.29
CA ILE A 69 -4.66 4.26 -3.64
C ILE A 69 -6.11 4.61 -3.97
N ILE A 70 -7.05 4.31 -3.06
CA ILE A 70 -8.47 4.62 -3.26
C ILE A 70 -8.67 6.12 -3.48
N ARG A 71 -8.14 6.96 -2.59
CA ARG A 71 -8.28 8.44 -2.69
C ARG A 71 -7.61 9.03 -3.93
N ARG A 72 -6.54 8.40 -4.42
CA ARG A 72 -5.78 8.91 -5.57
C ARG A 72 -6.44 8.56 -6.90
N PHE A 73 -6.96 7.35 -7.04
CA PHE A 73 -7.36 6.80 -8.34
C PHE A 73 -8.87 6.67 -8.52
N LEU A 74 -9.65 6.76 -7.45
CA LEU A 74 -11.09 6.54 -7.48
C LEU A 74 -11.88 7.76 -7.02
N VAL A 75 -13.08 7.89 -7.55
CA VAL A 75 -14.13 8.82 -7.11
C VAL A 75 -15.43 8.06 -6.90
N ALA A 76 -16.36 8.66 -6.14
CA ALA A 76 -17.67 8.06 -5.88
C ALA A 76 -18.38 7.64 -7.18
N GLY A 77 -18.95 6.44 -7.19
CA GLY A 77 -19.61 5.85 -8.35
C GLY A 77 -18.70 5.06 -9.30
N ASP A 78 -17.37 5.16 -9.15
CA ASP A 78 -16.45 4.31 -9.92
C ASP A 78 -16.70 2.82 -9.63
N THR A 79 -16.42 1.98 -10.63
CA THR A 79 -16.48 0.53 -10.49
C THR A 79 -15.07 -0.04 -10.31
N VAL A 80 -14.92 -0.94 -9.34
CA VAL A 80 -13.70 -1.73 -9.13
C VAL A 80 -14.03 -3.19 -9.01
N LEU A 81 -13.06 -4.02 -9.38
CA LEU A 81 -13.10 -5.45 -9.10
C LEU A 81 -12.43 -5.74 -7.76
N VAL A 82 -12.95 -6.73 -7.05
CA VAL A 82 -12.40 -7.23 -5.80
C VAL A 82 -12.46 -8.75 -5.78
N ASP A 83 -11.57 -9.41 -5.04
CA ASP A 83 -11.67 -10.84 -4.75
C ASP A 83 -13.00 -11.22 -4.05
N ASP A 84 -13.58 -12.37 -4.41
CA ASP A 84 -14.75 -12.98 -3.74
C ASP A 84 -14.52 -14.49 -3.47
N PRO A 85 -14.35 -14.91 -2.20
CA PRO A 85 -14.26 -14.06 -0.99
C PRO A 85 -12.98 -13.20 -1.00
N GLY A 86 -13.00 -12.06 -0.30
CA GLY A 86 -11.88 -11.11 -0.29
C GLY A 86 -11.65 -10.39 1.04
N TYR A 87 -10.64 -9.52 1.07
CA TYR A 87 -10.13 -8.86 2.27
C TYR A 87 -11.11 -7.82 2.83
N TYR A 88 -11.86 -8.17 3.88
CA TYR A 88 -12.95 -7.32 4.40
C TYR A 88 -12.56 -5.88 4.83
N PRO A 89 -11.36 -5.57 5.35
CA PRO A 89 -11.00 -4.19 5.69
C PRO A 89 -10.91 -3.28 4.46
N LEU A 90 -10.60 -3.83 3.28
CA LEU A 90 -10.67 -3.10 2.02
C LEU A 90 -12.13 -2.73 1.68
N PHE A 91 -13.06 -3.66 1.85
CA PHE A 91 -14.48 -3.43 1.50
C PHE A 91 -15.09 -2.28 2.29
N ALA A 92 -14.72 -2.14 3.57
CA ALA A 92 -15.16 -1.01 4.37
C ALA A 92 -14.68 0.34 3.80
N LYS A 93 -13.42 0.42 3.34
CA LYS A 93 -12.84 1.63 2.72
C LYS A 93 -13.50 1.97 1.39
N LEU A 94 -13.70 0.96 0.53
CA LEU A 94 -14.36 1.13 -0.77
C LEU A 94 -15.83 1.56 -0.61
N LYS A 95 -16.55 0.98 0.36
CA LYS A 95 -17.92 1.39 0.69
C LYS A 95 -17.97 2.84 1.18
N LEU A 96 -17.05 3.25 2.05
CA LEU A 96 -16.96 4.63 2.53
C LEU A 96 -16.69 5.62 1.38
N ALA A 97 -15.88 5.21 0.40
CA ALA A 97 -15.61 5.98 -0.82
C ALA A 97 -16.74 5.88 -1.88
N GLN A 98 -17.87 5.25 -1.56
CA GLN A 98 -19.02 5.07 -2.45
C GLN A 98 -18.67 4.39 -3.77
N ILE A 99 -17.74 3.43 -3.71
CA ILE A 99 -17.29 2.66 -4.87
C ILE A 99 -18.21 1.47 -5.11
N ARG A 100 -18.55 1.22 -6.37
CA ARG A 100 -19.26 0.01 -6.79
C ARG A 100 -18.27 -1.14 -6.89
N MET A 101 -18.35 -2.07 -5.95
CA MET A 101 -17.50 -3.26 -5.89
C MET A 101 -18.17 -4.41 -6.67
N ILE A 102 -17.43 -5.04 -7.56
CA ILE A 102 -17.86 -6.26 -8.25
C ILE A 102 -16.89 -7.39 -7.89
N GLY A 103 -17.41 -8.43 -7.24
CA GLY A 103 -16.63 -9.58 -6.83
C GLY A 103 -16.16 -10.39 -8.04
N VAL A 104 -14.91 -10.82 -8.03
CA VAL A 104 -14.30 -11.77 -8.96
C VAL A 104 -14.17 -13.09 -8.24
N LYS A 105 -14.79 -14.13 -8.80
CA LYS A 105 -14.79 -15.46 -8.22
C LYS A 105 -13.36 -15.94 -8.04
N ARG A 106 -13.07 -16.58 -6.92
CA ARG A 106 -11.79 -17.24 -6.69
C ARG A 106 -11.87 -18.75 -6.87
N THR A 107 -10.73 -19.30 -7.22
CA THR A 107 -10.40 -20.72 -7.28
C THR A 107 -9.26 -21.00 -6.27
N PRO A 108 -8.93 -22.27 -5.98
CA PRO A 108 -7.81 -22.60 -5.09
C PRO A 108 -6.45 -22.04 -5.52
N THR A 109 -6.27 -21.71 -6.80
CA THR A 109 -5.02 -21.18 -7.35
C THR A 109 -5.02 -19.67 -7.56
N GLY A 110 -6.12 -18.98 -7.27
CA GLY A 110 -6.24 -17.53 -7.46
C GLY A 110 -7.58 -17.10 -8.07
N PRO A 111 -7.68 -15.85 -8.56
CA PRO A 111 -8.86 -15.37 -9.28
C PRO A 111 -9.19 -16.27 -10.48
N ASP A 112 -10.48 -16.53 -10.69
CA ASP A 112 -11.00 -17.17 -11.90
C ASP A 112 -10.80 -16.21 -13.08
N LEU A 113 -9.90 -16.55 -14.01
CA LEU A 113 -9.47 -15.65 -15.08
C LEU A 113 -10.57 -15.40 -16.12
N ASP A 114 -11.45 -16.37 -16.36
CA ASP A 114 -12.55 -16.22 -17.30
C ASP A 114 -13.62 -15.29 -16.72
N ASP A 115 -13.95 -15.46 -15.43
CA ASP A 115 -14.85 -14.57 -14.70
C ASP A 115 -14.27 -13.14 -14.60
N LEU A 116 -12.98 -13.02 -14.31
CA LEU A 116 -12.24 -11.75 -14.29
C LEU A 116 -12.32 -11.05 -15.65
N ALA A 117 -11.99 -11.75 -16.74
CA ALA A 117 -11.99 -11.18 -18.08
C ALA A 117 -13.41 -10.72 -18.50
N GLY A 118 -14.42 -11.57 -18.30
CA GLY A 118 -15.81 -11.23 -18.63
C GLY A 118 -16.35 -10.05 -17.82
N LYS A 119 -15.96 -9.93 -16.54
CA LYS A 119 -16.30 -8.77 -15.70
C LYS A 119 -15.52 -7.52 -16.10
N ALA A 120 -14.24 -7.64 -16.43
CA ALA A 120 -13.42 -6.50 -16.87
C ALA A 120 -13.97 -5.88 -18.16
N GLU A 121 -14.38 -6.71 -19.12
CA GLU A 121 -14.96 -6.24 -20.39
C GLU A 121 -16.32 -5.56 -20.19
N ARG A 122 -17.22 -6.19 -19.42
CA ARG A 122 -18.59 -5.70 -19.21
C ARG A 122 -18.66 -4.48 -18.31
N GLU A 123 -17.91 -4.49 -17.20
CA GLU A 123 -18.02 -3.48 -16.14
C GLU A 123 -17.04 -2.32 -16.32
N ARG A 124 -16.01 -2.50 -17.17
CA ARG A 124 -14.92 -1.52 -17.41
C ARG A 124 -14.38 -0.90 -16.11
N PRO A 125 -13.92 -1.75 -15.17
CA PRO A 125 -13.47 -1.30 -13.86
C PRO A 125 -12.21 -0.45 -13.96
N LYS A 126 -12.03 0.48 -13.02
CA LYS A 126 -10.79 1.29 -12.94
C LYS A 126 -9.62 0.54 -12.32
N LEU A 127 -9.91 -0.33 -11.35
CA LEU A 127 -8.90 -1.08 -10.59
C LEU A 127 -9.42 -2.48 -10.29
N PHE A 128 -8.49 -3.42 -10.11
CA PHE A 128 -8.75 -4.73 -9.52
C PHE A 128 -7.90 -4.87 -8.26
N PHE A 129 -8.54 -5.06 -7.11
CA PHE A 129 -7.87 -5.36 -5.85
C PHE A 129 -7.86 -6.87 -5.64
N THR A 130 -6.66 -7.44 -5.58
CA THR A 130 -6.47 -8.86 -5.30
C THR A 130 -5.38 -9.04 -4.26
N GLN A 131 -5.48 -10.12 -3.49
CA GLN A 131 -4.39 -10.61 -2.68
C GLN A 131 -3.97 -11.96 -3.27
N SER A 132 -2.67 -12.13 -3.49
CA SER A 132 -2.14 -13.29 -4.22
C SER A 132 -1.79 -14.45 -3.28
N LEU A 133 -1.62 -14.18 -1.99
CA LEU A 133 -1.13 -15.12 -0.98
C LEU A 133 -1.98 -15.06 0.29
N ALA A 134 -2.11 -16.20 0.97
CA ALA A 134 -2.76 -16.39 2.27
C ALA A 134 -4.21 -15.88 2.34
N HIS A 135 -5.16 -16.77 1.99
CA HIS A 135 -6.61 -16.59 2.11
C HIS A 135 -7.25 -17.73 2.88
#